data_AF-A0A954ILB6-F1
#
_entry.id   AF-A0A954ILB6-F1
#
_cell.length_a   1.000
_cell.length_b   1.000
_cell.length_c   1.000
_cell.angle_alpha   90.00
_cell.angle_beta   90.00
_cell.angle_gamma   90.00
#
_symmetry.space_group_name_H-M   'P 1'
#
loop_
_entity.id
_entity.type
_entity.pdbx_description
1 polymer ?
#
loop_
_entity_poly.entity_id
_entity_poly.type
_entity_poly.pdbx_seq_one_letter_code
_entity_poly.pdbx_strand_id
1 'polypeptide(L)'
;PLPLGGIAARRSLASETIAAVQAVLFDSLQLALKDRNAALPTMRQYAQEFNDAVLMQHVDLYVNQWTLELGDVGRTALQMLSRKAADCHIVSDEHPPLEIAQ
;
A
#
# COMPACT_ATOMS: atom_id res chain seq x y z
N PRO A 1 8.52 -7.67 -6.50
CA PRO A 1 8.55 -6.25 -6.08
C PRO A 1 9.15 -6.15 -4.67
N LEU A 2 9.73 -5.01 -4.29
CA LEU A 2 10.19 -4.77 -2.92
C LEU A 2 9.01 -4.18 -2.10
N PRO A 3 8.57 -4.79 -0.99
CA PRO A 3 7.51 -4.21 -0.17
C PRO A 3 8.05 -2.97 0.56
N LEU A 4 7.47 -1.80 0.25
CA LEU A 4 7.89 -0.52 0.83
C LEU A 4 6.89 0.04 1.84
N GLY A 5 5.60 -0.23 1.62
CA GLY A 5 4.52 0.25 2.47
C GLY A 5 3.24 -0.55 2.24
N GLY A 6 2.31 -0.42 3.17
CA GLY A 6 1.01 -1.05 3.11
C GLY A 6 0.01 -0.38 4.06
N ILE A 7 -1.27 -0.58 3.81
CA ILE A 7 -2.35 -0.13 4.70
C ILE A 7 -2.67 -1.29 5.65
N ALA A 8 -2.59 -1.03 6.95
CA ALA A 8 -2.86 -2.02 7.99
C ALA A 8 -4.13 -1.69 8.77
N ALA A 9 -4.95 -2.70 9.05
CA ALA A 9 -6.12 -2.58 9.90
C ALA A 9 -5.87 -3.28 11.25
N ARG A 10 -6.38 -2.70 12.33
CA ARG A 10 -6.30 -3.32 13.66
C ARG A 10 -7.25 -4.51 13.72
N ARG A 11 -6.75 -5.67 14.19
CA ARG A 11 -7.53 -6.93 14.28
C ARG A 11 -8.78 -6.86 15.17
N SER A 12 -8.86 -5.88 16.07
CA SER A 12 -10.03 -5.67 16.93
C SER A 12 -11.20 -4.96 16.24
N LEU A 13 -11.01 -4.48 15.00
CA LEU A 13 -12.10 -3.91 14.22
C LEU A 13 -13.00 -5.01 13.68
N ALA A 14 -14.30 -4.70 13.54
CA ALA A 14 -15.26 -5.61 12.93
C ALA A 14 -14.88 -5.91 11.47
N SER A 15 -15.06 -7.16 11.03
CA SER A 15 -14.76 -7.61 9.67
C SER A 15 -15.45 -6.74 8.61
N GLU A 16 -16.68 -6.31 8.89
CA GLU A 16 -17.49 -5.49 7.99
C GLU A 16 -16.87 -4.09 7.83
N THR A 17 -16.29 -3.54 8.90
CA THR A 17 -15.58 -2.26 8.85
C THR A 17 -14.32 -2.37 8.01
N ILE A 18 -13.54 -3.44 8.18
CA ILE A 18 -12.31 -3.67 7.40
C ILE A 18 -12.67 -3.81 5.91
N ALA A 19 -13.68 -4.61 5.58
CA ALA A 19 -14.14 -4.82 4.21
C ALA A 19 -14.67 -3.52 3.58
N ALA A 20 -15.45 -2.72 4.33
CA ALA A 20 -15.94 -1.43 3.85
C ALA A 20 -14.80 -0.45 3.55
N VAL A 21 -13.80 -0.35 4.43
CA VAL A 21 -12.62 0.50 4.20
C VAL A 21 -11.84 0.02 2.99
N GLN A 22 -11.63 -1.28 2.82
CA GLN A 22 -10.96 -1.86 1.66
C GLN A 22 -11.69 -1.52 0.35
N ALA A 23 -13.02 -1.62 0.32
CA ALA A 23 -13.82 -1.25 -0.85
C ALA A 23 -13.68 0.24 -1.20
N VAL A 24 -13.76 1.13 -0.20
CA VAL A 24 -13.60 2.58 -0.41
C VAL A 24 -12.19 2.93 -0.92
N LEU A 25 -11.15 2.27 -0.41
CA LEU A 25 -9.79 2.44 -0.91
C LEU A 25 -9.66 2.00 -2.37
N PHE A 26 -10.28 0.88 -2.73
CA PHE A 26 -10.30 0.42 -4.12
C PHE A 26 -11.02 1.40 -5.05
N ASP A 27 -12.19 1.90 -4.65
CA ASP A 27 -12.94 2.91 -5.41
C ASP A 27 -12.14 4.21 -5.57
N SER A 28 -11.44 4.63 -4.53
CA SER A 28 -10.54 5.80 -4.56
C SER A 28 -9.41 5.64 -5.60
N LEU A 29 -8.78 4.46 -5.62
CA LEU A 29 -7.76 4.13 -6.63
C LEU A 29 -8.35 4.14 -8.05
N GLN A 30 -9.54 3.56 -8.25
CA GLN A 30 -10.21 3.57 -9.55
C GLN A 30 -10.53 4.98 -10.03
N LEU A 31 -10.96 5.86 -9.13
CA LEU A 31 -11.20 7.27 -9.45
C LEU A 31 -9.91 7.97 -9.90
N ALA A 32 -8.83 7.83 -9.13
CA ALA A 32 -7.53 8.43 -9.44
C ALA A 32 -6.88 7.86 -10.70
N LEU A 33 -7.15 6.60 -11.06
CA LEU A 33 -6.65 6.00 -12.31
C LEU A 33 -7.40 6.50 -13.54
N LYS A 34 -8.70 6.82 -13.41
CA LYS A 34 -9.50 7.40 -14.50
C LYS A 34 -9.09 8.84 -14.82
N ASP A 35 -8.77 9.62 -13.79
CA ASP A 35 -8.21 10.96 -13.93
C ASP A 35 -7.10 11.17 -12.89
N ARG A 36 -5.86 11.03 -13.34
CA ARG A 36 -4.68 11.19 -12.48
C ARG A 36 -4.53 12.62 -11.96
N ASN A 37 -5.01 13.62 -12.70
CA ASN A 37 -4.89 15.02 -12.31
C ASN A 37 -5.86 15.38 -11.18
N ALA A 38 -6.91 14.58 -10.95
CA ALA A 38 -7.87 14.79 -9.87
C ALA A 38 -7.21 14.80 -8.47
N ALA A 39 -6.06 14.13 -8.32
CA ALA A 39 -5.31 14.09 -7.07
C ALA A 39 -4.39 15.31 -6.87
N LEU A 40 -4.06 16.09 -7.92
CA LEU A 40 -3.11 17.20 -7.84
C LEU A 40 -3.48 18.27 -6.80
N PRO A 41 -4.75 18.72 -6.67
CA PRO A 41 -5.11 19.71 -5.66
C PRO A 41 -4.77 19.23 -4.24
N THR A 42 -5.07 17.97 -3.93
CA THR A 42 -4.75 17.37 -2.63
C THR A 42 -3.24 17.17 -2.47
N MET A 43 -2.54 16.70 -3.50
CA MET A 43 -1.09 16.51 -3.45
C MET A 43 -0.36 17.82 -3.17
N ARG A 44 -0.70 18.92 -3.84
CA ARG A 44 -0.09 20.25 -3.61
C ARG A 44 -0.31 20.78 -2.18
N GLN A 45 -1.39 20.37 -1.53
CA GLN A 45 -1.66 20.78 -0.15
C GLN A 45 -0.73 20.09 0.85
N TYR A 46 -0.31 18.86 0.59
CA TYR A 46 0.44 18.02 1.55
C TYR A 46 1.87 17.73 1.14
N ALA A 47 2.25 17.98 -0.12
CA ALA A 47 3.61 17.83 -0.60
C ALA A 47 4.42 19.12 -0.37
N GLN A 48 5.73 18.94 -0.17
CA GLN A 48 6.67 20.07 -0.15
C GLN A 48 7.03 20.55 -1.56
N GLU A 49 6.81 19.71 -2.57
CA GLU A 49 7.05 20.00 -3.97
C GLU A 49 5.82 20.66 -4.63
N PHE A 50 6.06 21.70 -5.42
CA PHE A 50 5.02 22.49 -6.09
C PHE A 50 4.92 22.21 -7.59
N ASN A 51 5.89 21.50 -8.16
CA ASN A 51 5.91 21.15 -9.57
C ASN A 51 5.08 19.88 -9.84
N ASP A 52 3.98 20.04 -10.57
CA ASP A 52 3.07 18.94 -10.96
C ASP A 52 3.79 17.78 -11.66
N ALA A 53 4.78 18.06 -12.51
CA ALA A 53 5.51 17.01 -13.21
C ALA A 53 6.32 16.15 -12.24
N VAL A 54 6.90 16.76 -11.20
CA VAL A 54 7.65 16.04 -10.15
C VAL A 54 6.68 15.26 -9.26
N LEU A 55 5.54 15.84 -8.91
CA LEU A 55 4.48 15.14 -8.18
C LEU A 55 4.02 13.90 -8.96
N MET A 56 3.74 14.03 -10.25
CA MET A 56 3.30 12.91 -11.08
C MET A 56 4.37 11.83 -11.25
N GLN A 57 5.65 12.20 -11.37
CA GLN A 57 6.75 11.22 -11.36
C GLN A 57 6.80 10.43 -10.05
N HIS A 58 6.54 11.07 -8.90
CA HIS A 58 6.43 10.38 -7.62
C HIS A 58 5.26 9.39 -7.63
N VAL A 59 4.09 9.79 -8.15
CA VAL A 59 2.93 8.89 -8.29
C VAL A 59 3.28 7.71 -9.21
N ASP A 60 3.91 7.93 -10.36
CA ASP A 60 4.26 6.87 -11.32
C ASP A 60 5.22 5.83 -10.72
N LEU A 61 6.11 6.25 -9.82
CA LEU A 61 7.04 5.35 -9.14
C LEU A 61 6.36 4.42 -8.13
N TYR A 62 5.42 4.95 -7.34
CA TYR A 62 4.84 4.24 -6.20
C TYR A 62 3.43 3.69 -6.45
N VAL A 63 2.68 4.25 -7.39
CA VAL A 63 1.32 3.83 -7.74
C VAL A 63 1.34 3.06 -9.04
N ASN A 64 1.28 1.74 -8.94
CA ASN A 64 1.35 0.81 -10.07
C ASN A 64 0.43 -0.39 -9.82
N GLN A 65 0.56 -1.43 -10.65
CA GLN A 65 -0.24 -2.66 -10.55
C GLN A 65 -0.28 -3.27 -9.14
N TRP A 66 0.81 -3.17 -8.36
CA TRP A 66 0.89 -3.72 -7.00
C TRP A 66 0.13 -2.90 -5.96
N THR A 67 -0.24 -1.65 -6.28
CA THR A 67 -1.15 -0.83 -5.47
C THR A 67 -2.58 -1.34 -5.55
N LEU A 68 -2.97 -1.90 -6.70
CA LEU A 68 -4.29 -2.54 -6.88
C LEU A 68 -4.30 -3.93 -6.29
N GLU A 69 -3.31 -4.75 -6.66
CA GLU A 69 -3.22 -6.12 -6.20
C GLU A 69 -1.78 -6.61 -6.18
N LEU A 70 -1.37 -7.16 -5.03
CA LEU A 70 -0.02 -7.70 -4.85
C LEU A 70 0.21 -9.00 -5.63
N GLY A 71 -0.85 -9.80 -5.83
CA GLY A 71 -0.77 -11.13 -6.46
C GLY A 71 0.20 -12.07 -5.74
N ASP A 72 0.55 -13.17 -6.40
CA ASP A 72 1.47 -14.17 -5.84
C ASP A 72 2.88 -13.60 -5.63
N VAL A 73 3.35 -12.78 -6.58
CA VAL A 73 4.70 -12.19 -6.52
C VAL A 73 4.83 -11.25 -5.31
N GLY A 74 3.81 -10.46 -5.00
CA GLY A 74 3.79 -9.61 -3.82
C GLY A 74 3.64 -10.40 -2.51
N ARG A 75 2.85 -11.48 -2.50
CA ARG A 75 2.75 -12.41 -1.36
C ARG A 75 4.11 -13.05 -1.05
N THR A 76 4.80 -13.57 -2.06
CA THR A 76 6.16 -14.13 -1.89
C THR A 76 7.15 -13.06 -1.41
N ALA A 77 7.03 -11.82 -1.91
CA ALA A 77 7.89 -10.73 -1.46
C ALA A 77 7.68 -10.40 0.03
N LEU A 78 6.43 -10.38 0.52
CA LEU A 78 6.12 -10.19 1.94
C LEU A 78 6.64 -11.34 2.81
N GLN A 79 6.46 -12.59 2.38
CA GLN A 79 7.01 -13.75 3.08
C GLN A 79 8.53 -13.69 3.18
N MET A 80 9.21 -13.32 2.10
CA MET A 80 10.66 -13.16 2.08
C MET A 80 11.12 -12.03 3.00
N LEU A 81 10.39 -10.91 3.05
CA LEU A 81 10.67 -9.82 3.98
C LEU A 81 10.52 -10.28 5.44
N SER A 82 9.42 -10.95 5.79
CA SER A 82 9.21 -11.48 7.14
C SER A 82 10.31 -12.45 7.57
N ARG A 83 10.70 -13.37 6.67
CA ARG A 83 11.80 -14.30 6.94
C ARG A 83 13.12 -13.58 7.19
N LYS A 84 13.49 -12.62 6.33
CA LYS A 84 14.73 -11.84 6.50
C LYS A 84 14.73 -11.02 7.79
N ALA A 85 13.58 -10.50 8.19
CA ALA A 85 13.45 -9.77 9.46
C ALA A 85 13.71 -10.69 10.67
N ALA A 86 13.22 -11.93 10.63
CA ALA A 86 13.49 -12.94 11.67
C ALA A 86 14.97 -13.38 11.67
N ASP A 87 15.53 -13.70 10.49
CA ASP A 87 16.95 -14.08 10.33
C ASP A 87 17.92 -13.01 10.88
N CYS A 88 17.53 -11.74 10.81
CA CYS A 88 18.29 -10.60 11.34
C CYS A 88 17.87 -10.16 12.76
N HIS A 89 16.97 -10.89 13.42
CA HIS A 89 16.45 -10.61 14.76
C HIS A 89 15.83 -9.20 14.93
N ILE A 90 15.26 -8.64 13.86
CA ILE A 90 14.48 -7.39 13.91
C ILE A 90 13.11 -7.62 14.53
N VAL A 91 12.55 -8.82 14.31
CA VAL A 91 11.31 -9.30 14.91
C VAL A 91 11.56 -10.62 15.63
N SER A 92 10.74 -10.93 16.64
CA SER A 92 10.78 -12.22 17.32
C SER A 92 10.41 -13.36 16.37
N ASP A 93 11.00 -14.54 16.56
CA ASP A 93 10.65 -15.77 15.85
C ASP A 93 9.19 -16.21 16.11
N GLU A 94 8.61 -15.76 17.22
CA GLU A 94 7.20 -16.00 17.57
C GLU A 94 6.24 -15.05 16.85
N HIS A 95 6.74 -14.01 16.18
CA HIS A 95 5.90 -13.04 15.49
C HIS A 95 5.31 -13.66 14.22
N PRO A 96 3.98 -13.64 14.01
CA PRO A 96 3.40 -14.18 12.80
C PRO A 96 3.91 -13.44 11.56
N PRO A 97 4.04 -14.14 10.41
CA PRO A 97 4.44 -13.50 9.17
C PRO A 97 3.44 -12.45 8.73
N LEU A 98 3.87 -11.55 7.84
CA LEU A 98 2.97 -10.57 7.23
C LEU A 98 1.98 -11.30 6.32
N GLU A 99 0.70 -11.04 6.55
CA GLU A 99 -0.41 -11.61 5.79
C GLU A 99 -1.26 -10.51 5.19
N ILE A 100 -1.76 -10.75 3.98
CA ILE A 100 -2.75 -9.88 3.32
C ILE A 100 -4.12 -10.34 3.79
N ALA A 101 -4.93 -9.41 4.31
CA ALA A 101 -6.31 -9.67 4.64
C ALA A 101 -7.07 -10.23 3.42
N GLN A 102 -7.92 -11.22 3.66
CA GLN A 102 -8.80 -11.79 2.63
C GLN A 102 -10.09 -11.00 2.55
#